data_AF-A0A257MVE3-F1
#
_entry.id   AF-A0A257MVE3-F1
#
_cell.length_a   1.000
_cell.length_b   1.000
_cell.length_c   1.000
_cell.angle_alpha   90.00
_cell.angle_beta   90.00
_cell.angle_gamma   90.00
#
_symmetry.space_group_name_H-M   'P 1'
#
loop_
_entity.id
_entity.type
_entity.pdbx_description
1 polymer ?
#
loop_
_entity_poly.entity_id
_entity_poly.type
_entity_poly.pdbx_seq_one_letter_code
_entity_poly.pdbx_strand_id
1 'polypeptide(L)'
;MKVTKMFKSALFIAVVLFNGAAVAYSPEELEQACKKPRFTDFNLHEYKAPENIEIAPESEFIIKISAWADPSTIKLTAKKQELPFTVESNSTFHKVKAKLPASLNGNFVRIDVSAKAVLGCDDKTGWLVKVANK
;
A
#
# COMPACT_ATOMS: atom_id res chain seq x y z
N MET A 1 13.88 29.26 65.21
CA MET A 1 14.64 28.35 64.34
C MET A 1 13.73 27.85 63.22
N LYS A 2 13.95 28.31 61.98
CA LYS A 2 13.12 28.07 60.78
C LYS A 2 13.39 26.67 60.21
N VAL A 3 12.80 25.60 60.75
CA VAL A 3 13.07 24.23 60.28
C VAL A 3 11.90 23.64 59.47
N THR A 4 10.69 24.20 59.55
CA THR A 4 9.50 23.65 58.88
C THR A 4 9.35 24.04 57.40
N LYS A 5 10.11 25.02 56.90
CA LYS A 5 10.07 25.41 55.47
C LYS A 5 10.97 24.57 54.55
N MET A 6 11.96 23.86 55.08
CA MET A 6 12.88 23.07 54.26
C MET A 6 12.31 21.71 53.83
N PHE A 7 11.33 21.17 54.55
CA PHE A 7 10.78 19.85 54.24
C PHE A 7 9.85 19.83 53.01
N LYS A 8 9.22 20.97 52.67
CA LYS A 8 8.34 21.07 51.49
C LYS A 8 9.12 21.21 50.17
N SER A 9 10.35 21.73 50.22
CA SER A 9 11.19 21.87 49.01
C SER A 9 11.86 20.57 48.60
N ALA A 10 12.18 19.70 49.56
CA ALA A 10 12.82 18.41 49.27
C ALA A 10 11.87 17.43 48.54
N LEU A 11 10.57 17.50 48.81
CA LEU A 11 9.57 16.63 48.17
C LEU A 11 9.35 16.96 46.68
N PHE A 12 9.58 18.21 46.28
CA PHE A 12 9.40 18.63 44.88
C PHE A 12 10.53 18.15 43.95
N ILE A 13 11.73 17.93 44.46
CA ILE A 13 12.89 17.52 43.63
C ILE A 13 12.85 16.00 43.33
N ALA A 14 12.27 15.19 44.21
CA ALA A 14 12.16 13.74 44.01
C ALA A 14 11.21 13.32 42.87
N VAL A 15 10.28 14.19 42.45
CA VAL A 15 9.30 13.89 41.38
C VAL A 15 9.91 14.02 39.97
N VAL A 16 11.00 14.77 39.80
CA VAL A 16 11.60 15.02 38.47
C VAL A 16 12.51 13.88 38.00
N LEU A 17 12.89 12.94 38.88
CA LEU A 17 13.82 11.84 38.57
C LEU A 17 13.12 10.58 38.04
N PHE A 18 11.79 10.56 37.94
CA PHE A 18 11.02 9.49 37.30
C PHE A 18 10.56 9.85 35.89
N ASN A 19 11.33 10.66 35.16
CA ASN A 19 11.21 10.69 33.71
C ASN A 19 11.82 9.40 33.19
N GLY A 20 10.97 8.38 33.02
CA GLY A 20 11.33 7.14 32.35
C GLY A 20 12.06 7.48 31.06
N ALA A 21 13.12 6.73 30.75
CA ALA A 21 13.80 6.83 29.47
C ALA A 21 12.74 6.65 28.37
N ALA A 22 12.24 7.77 27.83
CA ALA A 22 11.49 7.76 26.61
C ALA A 22 12.51 7.30 25.57
N VAL A 23 12.41 6.03 25.19
CA VAL A 23 13.13 5.51 24.04
C VAL A 23 12.58 6.30 22.87
N ALA A 24 13.28 7.38 22.51
CA ALA A 24 13.02 8.10 21.29
C ALA A 24 13.51 7.17 20.18
N TYR A 25 12.66 6.23 19.79
CA TYR A 25 12.87 5.52 18.53
C TYR A 25 12.96 6.60 17.47
N SER A 26 14.16 6.82 16.95
CA SER A 26 14.33 7.62 15.75
C SER A 26 13.52 6.90 14.66
N PRO A 27 12.63 7.59 13.94
CA PRO A 27 11.89 6.98 12.84
C PRO A 27 12.81 6.24 11.85
N GLU A 28 14.06 6.69 11.75
CA GLU A 28 15.14 6.15 10.94
C GLU A 28 15.58 4.71 11.33
N GLU A 29 15.44 4.28 12.60
CA GLU A 29 15.77 2.90 13.02
C GLU A 29 14.61 1.91 12.83
N LEU A 30 13.35 2.39 12.83
CA LEU A 30 12.20 1.61 12.35
C LEU A 30 12.25 1.42 10.81
N GLU A 31 13.02 2.25 10.12
CA GLU A 31 13.37 2.09 8.71
C GLU A 31 14.57 1.16 8.49
N GLN A 32 14.74 0.10 9.29
CA GLN A 32 15.35 -1.14 8.80
C GLN A 32 14.43 -1.80 7.74
N ALA A 33 14.37 -1.13 6.59
CA ALA A 33 14.28 -1.63 5.23
C ALA A 33 13.18 -2.64 4.90
N CYS A 34 11.96 -2.42 5.36
CA CYS A 34 10.84 -3.13 4.76
C CYS A 34 10.57 -2.60 3.34
N LYS A 35 11.13 -3.29 2.34
CA LYS A 35 10.94 -2.95 0.93
C LYS A 35 9.51 -3.25 0.49
N LYS A 36 8.66 -2.22 0.54
CA LYS A 36 7.26 -2.32 0.12
C LYS A 36 7.14 -2.80 -1.34
N PRO A 37 6.11 -3.59 -1.66
CA PRO A 37 5.77 -3.92 -3.03
C PRO A 37 5.59 -2.64 -3.84
N ARG A 38 6.26 -2.55 -4.99
CA ARG A 38 6.08 -1.44 -5.93
C ARG A 38 5.28 -1.94 -7.11
N PHE A 39 4.26 -1.20 -7.49
CA PHE A 39 3.37 -1.53 -8.60
C PHE A 39 3.65 -0.56 -9.75
N THR A 40 4.03 -1.10 -10.90
CA THR A 40 4.46 -0.33 -12.07
C THR A 40 3.91 -0.94 -13.36
N ASP A 41 4.13 -0.25 -14.47
CA ASP A 41 3.84 -0.75 -15.83
C ASP A 41 2.40 -1.21 -16.05
N PHE A 42 1.43 -0.53 -15.42
CA PHE A 42 0.03 -0.68 -15.77
C PHE A 42 -0.18 -0.17 -17.20
N ASN A 43 -0.68 -1.04 -18.08
CA ASN A 43 -0.69 -0.77 -19.53
C ASN A 43 -1.99 -0.16 -20.06
N LEU A 44 -3.07 -0.14 -19.27
CA LEU A 44 -4.31 0.50 -19.69
C LEU A 44 -4.26 2.00 -19.42
N HIS A 45 -5.03 2.77 -20.19
CA HIS A 45 -5.21 4.19 -19.94
C HIS A 45 -5.96 4.41 -18.63
N GLU A 46 -5.28 5.03 -17.67
CA GLU A 46 -5.92 5.55 -16.47
C GLU A 46 -6.85 6.70 -16.85
N TYR A 47 -8.09 6.63 -16.38
CA TYR A 47 -9.09 7.66 -16.58
C TYR A 47 -8.71 8.94 -15.82
N LYS A 48 -8.65 10.05 -16.56
CA LYS A 48 -8.50 11.40 -16.03
C LYS A 48 -9.52 12.32 -16.70
N ALA A 49 -10.25 13.11 -15.91
CA ALA A 49 -11.05 14.20 -16.44
C ALA A 49 -10.07 15.39 -16.66
N PRO A 50 -9.75 15.75 -17.91
CA PRO A 50 -10.74 15.92 -18.99
C PRO A 50 -10.63 14.95 -20.18
N GLU A 51 -9.59 14.12 -20.27
CA GLU A 51 -9.28 13.31 -21.46
C GLU A 51 -10.39 12.30 -21.80
N ASN A 52 -11.07 11.78 -20.77
CA ASN A 52 -12.23 10.89 -20.91
C ASN A 52 -11.97 9.68 -21.84
N ILE A 53 -10.72 9.21 -21.86
CA ILE A 53 -10.29 8.08 -22.68
C ILE A 53 -10.97 6.81 -22.19
N GLU A 54 -11.58 6.09 -23.12
CA GLU A 54 -12.19 4.79 -22.90
C GLU A 54 -11.27 3.69 -23.38
N ILE A 55 -11.22 2.60 -22.62
CA ILE A 55 -10.56 1.35 -23.04
C ILE A 55 -11.59 0.41 -23.63
N ALA A 56 -11.12 -0.49 -24.51
CA ALA A 56 -11.98 -1.49 -25.12
C ALA A 56 -12.65 -2.39 -24.05
N PRO A 57 -13.89 -2.87 -24.29
CA PRO A 57 -14.52 -3.84 -23.42
C PRO A 57 -13.68 -5.10 -23.33
N GLU A 58 -13.69 -5.74 -22.16
CA GLU A 58 -12.96 -6.99 -21.92
C GLU A 58 -11.43 -6.89 -22.20
N SER A 59 -10.85 -5.70 -22.07
CA SER A 59 -9.42 -5.50 -22.29
C SER A 59 -8.55 -6.34 -21.36
N GLU A 60 -7.47 -6.88 -21.90
CA GLU A 60 -6.39 -7.50 -21.13
C GLU A 60 -5.44 -6.43 -20.59
N PHE A 61 -4.97 -6.64 -19.37
CA PHE A 61 -4.05 -5.73 -18.73
C PHE A 61 -2.96 -6.46 -17.96
N ILE A 62 -1.86 -5.73 -17.79
CA ILE A 62 -0.69 -6.17 -17.06
C ILE A 62 -0.37 -5.19 -15.95
N ILE A 63 0.16 -5.71 -14.86
CA ILE A 63 0.76 -4.93 -13.77
C ILE A 63 2.06 -5.62 -13.41
N LYS A 64 3.15 -4.86 -13.26
CA LYS A 64 4.37 -5.38 -12.67
C LYS A 64 4.43 -5.03 -11.20
N ILE A 65 4.83 -6.01 -10.41
CA ILE A 65 5.04 -5.89 -8.97
C ILE A 65 6.52 -6.18 -8.71
N SER A 66 7.19 -5.38 -7.90
CA SER A 66 8.60 -5.62 -7.58
C SER A 66 8.84 -7.01 -6.96
N ALA A 67 10.02 -7.60 -7.21
CA ALA A 67 10.39 -8.95 -6.71
C ALA A 67 10.43 -9.10 -5.18
N TRP A 68 10.29 -8.00 -4.42
CA TRP A 68 10.22 -8.04 -2.97
C TRP A 68 8.83 -8.46 -2.46
N ALA A 69 7.83 -8.46 -3.34
CA ALA A 69 6.49 -8.96 -3.06
C ALA A 69 6.46 -10.49 -3.05
N ASP A 70 5.65 -11.06 -2.15
CA ASP A 70 5.29 -12.47 -2.19
C ASP A 70 4.15 -12.66 -3.21
N PRO A 71 4.39 -13.37 -4.34
CA PRO A 71 3.39 -13.55 -5.37
C PRO A 71 2.14 -14.32 -4.90
N SER A 72 2.26 -15.14 -3.85
CA SER A 72 1.12 -15.89 -3.28
C SER A 72 0.11 -15.00 -2.54
N THR A 73 0.53 -13.77 -2.19
CA THR A 73 -0.29 -12.80 -1.45
C THR A 73 -0.97 -11.76 -2.33
N ILE A 74 -0.74 -11.82 -3.65
CA ILE A 74 -1.31 -10.88 -4.61
C ILE A 74 -2.83 -11.02 -4.59
N LYS A 75 -3.52 -9.89 -4.41
CA LYS A 75 -4.97 -9.78 -4.58
C LYS A 75 -5.26 -8.77 -5.67
N LEU A 76 -6.12 -9.15 -6.61
CA LEU A 76 -6.56 -8.30 -7.70
C LEU A 76 -8.07 -8.21 -7.69
N THR A 77 -8.60 -6.99 -7.66
CA THR A 77 -10.03 -6.74 -7.69
C THR A 77 -10.36 -5.65 -8.70
N ALA A 78 -11.54 -5.74 -9.30
CA ALA A 78 -12.13 -4.68 -10.10
C ALA A 78 -13.54 -4.39 -9.58
N LYS A 79 -13.80 -3.12 -9.23
CA LYS A 79 -15.09 -2.71 -8.63
C LYS A 79 -15.46 -3.60 -7.42
N LYS A 80 -14.45 -3.94 -6.60
CA LYS A 80 -14.54 -4.83 -5.41
C LYS A 80 -14.85 -6.31 -5.71
N GLN A 81 -14.85 -6.73 -6.97
CA GLN A 81 -14.99 -8.14 -7.36
C GLN A 81 -13.61 -8.73 -7.59
N GLU A 82 -13.34 -9.93 -7.06
CA GLU A 82 -12.09 -10.64 -7.33
C GLU A 82 -11.98 -10.96 -8.82
N LEU A 83 -10.80 -10.70 -9.38
CA LEU A 83 -10.51 -11.01 -10.77
C LEU A 83 -9.62 -12.25 -10.88
N PRO A 84 -9.88 -13.15 -11.84
CA PRO A 84 -8.92 -14.19 -12.19
C PRO A 84 -7.69 -13.54 -12.84
N PHE A 85 -6.50 -13.99 -12.44
CA PHE A 85 -5.23 -13.52 -13.00
C PHE A 85 -4.19 -14.64 -13.05
N THR A 86 -3.14 -14.39 -13.81
CA THR A 86 -1.93 -15.23 -13.86
C THR A 86 -0.73 -14.42 -13.42
N VAL A 87 0.27 -15.08 -12.84
CA VAL A 87 1.50 -14.43 -12.37
C VAL A 87 2.72 -15.09 -13.02
N GLU A 88 3.51 -14.30 -13.72
CA GLU A 88 4.80 -14.69 -14.28
C GLU A 88 5.91 -14.02 -13.48
N SER A 89 6.73 -14.80 -12.78
CA SER A 89 7.76 -14.28 -11.88
C SER A 89 9.15 -14.39 -12.50
N ASN A 90 9.98 -13.36 -12.32
CA ASN A 90 11.42 -13.41 -12.60
C ASN A 90 12.21 -12.80 -11.42
N SER A 91 13.53 -12.68 -11.58
CA SER A 91 14.43 -12.15 -10.53
C SER A 91 14.21 -10.68 -10.16
N THR A 92 13.45 -9.92 -10.96
CA THR A 92 13.27 -8.46 -10.83
C THR A 92 11.83 -8.04 -10.54
N PHE A 93 10.84 -8.78 -11.05
CA PHE A 93 9.42 -8.47 -10.89
C PHE A 93 8.52 -9.71 -11.05
N HIS A 94 7.30 -9.56 -10.56
CA HIS A 94 6.15 -10.42 -10.82
C HIS A 94 5.23 -9.69 -11.80
N LYS A 95 4.96 -10.30 -12.95
CA LYS A 95 4.03 -9.78 -13.95
C LYS A 95 2.68 -10.43 -13.75
N VAL A 96 1.72 -9.64 -13.29
CA VAL A 96 0.31 -10.02 -13.19
C VAL A 96 -0.36 -9.75 -14.53
N LYS A 97 -1.05 -10.74 -15.10
CA LYS A 97 -1.89 -10.58 -16.30
C LYS A 97 -3.32 -10.95 -15.96
N ALA A 98 -4.26 -10.08 -16.35
CA ALA A 98 -5.68 -10.30 -16.11
C ALA A 98 -6.52 -9.71 -17.25
N LYS A 99 -7.79 -10.08 -17.28
CA LYS A 99 -8.77 -9.61 -18.26
C LYS A 99 -9.97 -9.03 -17.55
N LEU A 100 -10.48 -7.90 -18.03
CA LEU A 100 -11.70 -7.32 -17.50
C LEU A 100 -12.91 -8.21 -17.86
N PRO A 101 -13.80 -8.54 -16.92
CA PRO A 101 -15.00 -9.32 -17.19
C PRO A 101 -16.04 -8.45 -17.93
N ALA A 102 -16.84 -9.09 -18.78
CA ALA A 102 -17.89 -8.43 -19.55
C ALA A 102 -18.96 -7.72 -18.68
N SER A 103 -19.12 -8.16 -17.43
CA SER A 103 -20.02 -7.52 -16.44
C SER A 103 -19.64 -6.07 -16.11
N LEU A 104 -18.44 -5.63 -16.47
CA LEU A 104 -17.92 -4.29 -16.19
C LEU A 104 -17.91 -3.36 -17.43
N ASN A 105 -18.41 -3.81 -18.58
CA ASN A 105 -18.52 -2.97 -19.77
C ASN A 105 -19.40 -1.73 -19.51
N GLY A 106 -19.08 -0.62 -20.15
CA GLY A 106 -19.81 0.65 -20.01
C GLY A 106 -19.66 1.36 -18.68
N ASN A 107 -18.83 0.85 -17.77
CA ASN A 107 -18.70 1.38 -16.41
C ASN A 107 -17.32 2.01 -16.17
N PHE A 108 -17.28 2.88 -15.17
CA PHE A 108 -16.05 3.24 -14.49
C PHE A 108 -15.64 2.11 -13.55
N VAL A 109 -14.41 1.62 -13.73
CA VAL A 109 -13.89 0.47 -13.01
C VAL A 109 -12.62 0.89 -12.30
N ARG A 110 -12.63 0.78 -10.98
CA ARG A 110 -11.40 0.85 -10.20
C ARG A 110 -10.79 -0.54 -10.11
N ILE A 111 -9.58 -0.69 -10.65
CA ILE A 111 -8.77 -1.90 -10.55
C ILE A 111 -7.83 -1.68 -9.37
N ASP A 112 -8.02 -2.45 -8.30
CA ASP A 112 -7.17 -2.41 -7.11
C ASP A 112 -6.32 -3.67 -7.04
N VAL A 113 -5.03 -3.49 -6.76
CA VAL A 113 -4.07 -4.56 -6.54
C VAL A 113 -3.39 -4.35 -5.19
N SER A 114 -3.22 -5.43 -4.43
CA SER A 114 -2.43 -5.43 -3.21
C SER A 114 -1.53 -6.64 -3.15
N ALA A 115 -0.43 -6.51 -2.43
CA ALA A 115 0.51 -7.58 -2.18
C ALA A 115 1.20 -7.35 -0.83
N LYS A 116 1.71 -8.42 -0.24
CA LYS A 116 2.61 -8.36 0.92
C LYS A 116 4.04 -8.57 0.43
N ALA A 117 4.98 -7.87 1.03
CA ALA A 117 6.40 -8.14 0.90
C ALA A 117 6.76 -9.38 1.71
N VAL A 118 7.80 -10.09 1.27
CA VAL A 118 8.33 -11.27 1.96
C VAL A 118 8.75 -10.94 3.41
N LEU A 119 9.20 -9.71 3.64
CA LEU A 119 9.63 -9.21 4.95
C LEU A 119 8.52 -8.51 5.75
N GLY A 120 7.25 -8.67 5.35
CA GLY A 120 6.10 -8.41 6.22
C GLY A 120 5.28 -7.15 5.95
N CYS A 121 5.74 -6.20 5.13
CA CYS A 121 4.91 -5.02 4.81
C CYS A 121 3.97 -5.28 3.65
N ASP A 122 2.74 -4.82 3.77
CA ASP A 122 1.80 -4.76 2.67
C ASP A 122 1.79 -3.39 1.99
N ASP A 123 1.42 -3.41 0.72
CA ASP A 123 1.07 -2.19 0.00
C ASP A 123 -0.05 -2.47 -0.99
N LYS A 124 -0.76 -1.42 -1.38
CA LYS A 124 -1.87 -1.47 -2.33
C LYS A 124 -1.86 -0.25 -3.23
N THR A 125 -2.27 -0.45 -4.47
CA THR A 125 -2.54 0.65 -5.39
C THR A 125 -3.80 0.36 -6.20
N GLY A 126 -4.27 1.34 -6.95
CA GLY A 126 -5.30 1.09 -7.93
C GLY A 126 -5.49 2.23 -8.91
N TRP A 127 -5.89 1.85 -10.11
CA TRP A 127 -6.14 2.74 -11.23
C TRP A 127 -7.63 2.76 -11.55
N LEU A 128 -8.14 3.95 -11.86
CA LEU A 128 -9.49 4.10 -12.39
C LEU A 128 -9.42 4.00 -13.91
N VAL A 129 -10.27 3.18 -14.52
CA VAL A 129 -10.40 3.09 -15.98
C VAL A 129 -11.86 3.28 -16.38
N LYS A 130 -12.10 3.83 -17.58
CA LYS A 130 -13.43 3.91 -18.16
C LYS A 130 -13.55 2.86 -19.25
N VAL A 131 -14.45 1.89 -19.08
CA VAL A 131 -14.64 0.80 -20.04
C VAL A 131 -15.74 1.19 -21.02
N ALA A 132 -15.44 1.11 -22.32
CA ALA A 132 -16.43 1.35 -23.36
C ALA A 132 -17.58 0.33 -23.28
N ASN A 133 -18.72 0.71 -23.85
CA ASN A 133 -19.78 -0.27 -24.12
C ASN A 133 -19.33 -1.26 -25.20
N LYS A 134 -19.92 -2.46 -25.17
CA LYS A 134 -19.71 -3.49 -26.20
C LYS A 134 -20.76 -3.35 -27.30
#